data_AF-A0A3B8SPG5-F1
#
_entry.id   AF-A0A3B8SPG5-F1
#
_cell.length_a   1.000
_cell.length_b   1.000
_cell.length_c   1.000
_cell.angle_alpha   90.00
_cell.angle_beta   90.00
_cell.angle_gamma   90.00
#
_symmetry.space_group_name_H-M   'P 1'
#
loop_
_entity.id
_entity.type
_entity.pdbx_description
1 polymer ?
#
loop_
_entity_poly.entity_id
_entity_poly.type
_entity_poly.pdbx_seq_one_letter_code
_entity_poly.pdbx_strand_id
1 'polypeptide(L)'
;MKNKLKKLKDKINFTMIAMFTFILGIVSNVPSVYAVEKIEGGNITIDSLGTIIKNLATKIQVFGIVISFIALVIFVIQFIIGDDETKQRRKKTILYTLGGVALLILVPSIINFVIDTLK
;
A
#
# COMPACT_ATOMS: atom_id res chain seq x y z
N MET A 1 6.75 -36.06 25.01
CA MET A 1 6.70 -35.20 23.80
C MET A 1 5.54 -34.19 23.80
N LYS A 2 4.30 -34.62 24.12
CA LYS A 2 3.09 -33.76 24.13
C LYS A 2 3.21 -32.47 24.98
N ASN A 3 3.85 -32.52 26.16
CA ASN A 3 3.99 -31.34 27.03
C ASN A 3 4.98 -30.28 26.49
N LYS A 4 5.97 -30.66 25.66
CA LYS A 4 6.87 -29.70 25.00
C LYS A 4 6.18 -28.97 23.85
N LEU A 5 5.34 -29.68 23.08
CA LEU A 5 4.55 -29.10 21.99
C LEU A 5 3.49 -28.12 22.50
N LYS A 6 2.85 -28.43 23.64
CA LYS A 6 1.89 -27.53 24.28
C LYS A 6 2.54 -26.21 24.73
N LYS A 7 3.73 -26.30 25.36
CA LYS A 7 4.54 -25.12 25.72
C LYS A 7 4.98 -24.28 24.52
N LEU A 8 5.29 -24.90 23.38
CA LEU A 8 5.61 -24.19 22.14
C LEU A 8 4.39 -23.47 21.57
N LYS A 9 3.23 -24.12 21.54
CA LYS A 9 1.96 -23.51 21.10
C LYS A 9 1.58 -22.30 21.97
N ASP A 10 1.78 -22.38 23.28
CA ASP A 10 1.48 -21.29 24.20
C ASP A 10 2.47 -20.11 24.08
N LYS A 11 3.70 -20.36 23.63
CA LYS A 11 4.73 -19.33 23.41
C LYS A 11 4.61 -18.64 22.04
N ILE A 12 3.91 -19.28 21.11
CA ILE A 12 3.73 -18.81 19.74
C ILE A 12 2.41 -18.06 19.65
N ASN A 13 2.48 -16.75 19.42
CA ASN A 13 1.30 -15.94 19.14
C ASN A 13 0.80 -16.27 17.72
N PHE A 14 -0.08 -17.27 17.61
CA PHE A 14 -0.62 -17.78 16.35
C PHE A 14 -1.22 -16.67 15.46
N THR A 15 -1.83 -15.66 16.07
CA THR A 15 -2.35 -14.46 15.40
C THR A 15 -1.25 -13.65 14.71
N MET A 16 -0.06 -13.57 15.32
CA MET A 16 1.09 -12.86 14.75
C MET A 16 1.71 -13.63 13.57
N ILE A 17 1.77 -14.97 13.66
CA ILE A 17 2.22 -15.81 12.53
C ILE A 17 1.26 -15.71 11.36
N ALA A 18 -0.05 -15.79 11.61
CA ALA A 18 -1.06 -15.67 10.56
C ALA A 18 -0.95 -14.32 9.81
N MET A 19 -0.71 -13.22 10.54
CA MET A 19 -0.43 -11.92 9.93
C MET A 19 0.86 -11.92 9.11
N PHE A 20 1.94 -12.51 9.63
CA PHE A 20 3.22 -12.53 8.93
C PHE A 20 3.11 -13.32 7.61
N THR A 21 2.41 -14.44 7.62
CA THR A 21 2.13 -15.25 6.43
C THR A 21 1.23 -14.50 5.44
N PHE A 22 0.21 -13.78 5.92
CA PHE A 22 -0.66 -12.97 5.05
C PHE A 22 0.12 -11.83 4.37
N ILE A 23 0.98 -11.12 5.11
CA ILE A 23 1.82 -10.04 4.55
C ILE A 23 2.81 -10.61 3.53
N LEU A 24 3.47 -11.73 3.82
CA LEU A 24 4.36 -12.39 2.86
C LEU A 24 3.63 -12.87 1.59
N GLY A 25 2.39 -13.33 1.73
CA GLY A 25 1.54 -13.72 0.59
C GLY A 25 1.21 -12.55 -0.33
N ILE A 26 1.02 -11.34 0.23
CA ILE A 26 0.80 -10.12 -0.55
C ILE A 26 2.11 -9.66 -1.21
N VAL A 27 3.22 -9.62 -0.47
CA VAL A 27 4.53 -9.15 -0.96
C VAL A 27 5.09 -10.05 -2.08
N SER A 28 4.83 -11.36 -2.01
CA SER A 28 5.25 -12.33 -3.04
C SER A 28 4.45 -12.24 -4.34
N ASN A 29 3.27 -11.62 -4.33
CA ASN A 29 2.42 -11.43 -5.51
C ASN A 29 2.49 -10.01 -6.10
N VAL A 30 3.41 -9.17 -5.64
CA VAL A 30 3.60 -7.84 -6.24
C VAL A 30 4.37 -8.03 -7.56
N PRO A 31 3.77 -7.75 -8.74
CA PRO A 31 4.51 -7.82 -9.99
C PRO A 31 5.71 -6.87 -9.93
N SER A 32 6.88 -7.36 -10.34
CA SER A 32 8.13 -6.61 -10.29
C SER A 32 8.02 -5.32 -11.09
N VAL A 33 8.14 -4.17 -10.42
CA VAL A 33 8.13 -2.84 -11.03
C VAL A 33 9.52 -2.53 -11.64
N TYR A 34 9.98 -3.38 -12.55
CA TYR A 34 11.18 -3.17 -13.36
C TYR A 34 10.83 -3.71 -14.76
N ALA A 35 10.94 -2.98 -15.86
CA ALA A 35 11.68 -1.79 -16.17
C ALA A 35 10.78 -0.73 -16.81
N VAL A 36 11.14 0.54 -16.69
CA VAL A 36 10.87 1.47 -17.78
C VAL A 36 11.76 0.97 -18.91
N GLU A 37 11.17 0.37 -19.95
CA GLU A 37 11.90 0.06 -21.17
C GLU A 37 12.67 1.32 -21.55
N LYS A 38 13.99 1.18 -21.68
CA LYS A 38 14.87 2.28 -22.04
C LYS A 38 14.23 2.96 -23.25
N ILE A 39 13.96 4.25 -23.14
CA ILE A 39 13.60 5.07 -24.29
C ILE A 39 14.86 5.12 -25.14
N GLU A 40 14.97 4.17 -26.05
CA GLU A 40 16.02 4.11 -27.05
C GLU A 40 15.91 5.38 -27.91
N GLY A 41 16.81 6.34 -27.66
CA GLY A 41 17.43 7.17 -28.69
C GLY A 41 16.54 7.96 -29.67
N GLY A 42 15.33 8.38 -29.28
CA GLY A 42 14.43 9.16 -30.13
C GLY A 42 13.98 10.48 -29.48
N ASN A 43 13.92 11.55 -30.27
CA ASN A 43 13.55 12.91 -29.89
C ASN A 43 12.39 12.96 -28.86
N ILE A 44 12.66 13.54 -27.68
CA ILE A 44 11.70 13.62 -26.57
C ILE A 44 10.60 14.61 -26.95
N THR A 45 9.48 14.11 -27.49
CA THR A 45 8.27 14.92 -27.75
C THR A 45 7.46 15.09 -26.46
N ILE A 46 6.67 16.17 -26.35
CA ILE A 46 5.83 16.45 -25.16
C ILE A 46 4.86 15.30 -24.86
N ASP A 47 4.39 14.59 -25.90
CA ASP A 47 3.54 13.41 -25.74
C ASP A 47 4.25 12.22 -25.07
N SER A 48 5.56 12.05 -25.31
CA SER A 48 6.36 11.03 -24.64
C SER A 48 6.53 11.34 -23.15
N LEU A 49 6.70 12.62 -22.79
CA LEU A 49 6.80 13.07 -21.40
C LEU A 49 5.50 12.84 -20.64
N GLY A 50 4.35 13.16 -21.24
CA GLY A 50 3.04 12.89 -20.65
C GLY A 50 2.82 11.39 -20.38
N THR A 51 3.27 10.53 -21.29
CA THR A 51 3.17 9.07 -21.14
C THR A 51 4.07 8.54 -20.04
N ILE A 52 5.32 9.03 -19.93
CA ILE A 52 6.26 8.64 -18.87
C ILE A 52 5.71 9.04 -17.50
N ILE A 53 5.20 10.28 -17.37
CA ILE A 53 4.64 10.78 -16.11
C ILE A 53 3.43 9.96 -15.71
N LYS A 54 2.54 9.64 -16.65
CA LYS A 54 1.36 8.81 -16.38
C LYS A 54 1.74 7.42 -15.92
N ASN A 55 2.67 6.76 -16.60
CA ASN A 55 3.15 5.42 -16.22
C ASN A 55 3.86 5.41 -14.85
N LEU A 56 4.68 6.42 -14.58
CA LEU A 56 5.35 6.57 -13.28
C LEU A 56 4.33 6.79 -12.15
N ALA A 57 3.37 7.68 -12.37
CA ALA A 57 2.34 7.97 -11.39
C ALA A 57 1.45 6.77 -11.09
N THR A 58 1.05 5.98 -12.10
CA THR A 58 0.30 4.74 -11.89
C THR A 58 1.08 3.76 -11.01
N LYS A 59 2.39 3.62 -11.24
CA LYS A 59 3.25 2.74 -10.41
C LYS A 59 3.32 3.22 -8.95
N ILE A 60 3.53 4.52 -8.74
CA ILE A 60 3.57 5.12 -7.39
C ILE A 60 2.22 4.97 -6.68
N GLN A 61 1.11 5.16 -7.41
CA GLN A 61 -0.23 5.04 -6.89
C GLN A 61 -0.53 3.60 -6.41
N VAL A 62 -0.20 2.59 -7.23
CA VAL A 62 -0.37 1.18 -6.86
C VAL A 62 0.43 0.86 -5.59
N PHE A 63 1.70 1.31 -5.52
CA PHE A 63 2.53 1.11 -4.34
C PHE A 63 1.94 1.80 -3.09
N GLY A 64 1.47 3.04 -3.22
CA GLY A 64 0.82 3.79 -2.14
C GLY A 64 -0.45 3.13 -1.61
N ILE A 65 -1.29 2.58 -2.50
CA ILE A 65 -2.51 1.85 -2.11
C ILE A 65 -2.16 0.59 -1.33
N VAL A 66 -1.17 -0.19 -1.78
CA VAL A 66 -0.73 -1.42 -1.08
C VAL A 66 -0.23 -1.10 0.32
N ILE A 67 0.64 -0.09 0.48
CA ILE A 67 1.12 0.34 1.80
C ILE A 67 -0.02 0.81 2.69
N SER A 68 -0.94 1.60 2.15
CA SER A 68 -2.09 2.12 2.89
C SER A 68 -2.98 0.98 3.39
N PHE A 69 -3.16 -0.07 2.60
CA PHE A 69 -3.91 -1.26 3.00
C PHE A 69 -3.24 -2.00 4.15
N ILE A 70 -1.91 -2.22 4.07
CA ILE A 70 -1.13 -2.86 5.15
C ILE A 70 -1.23 -2.03 6.44
N ALA A 71 -1.07 -0.71 6.35
CA ALA A 71 -1.19 0.19 7.50
C ALA A 71 -2.59 0.10 8.12
N LEU A 72 -3.65 0.08 7.29
CA LEU A 72 -5.03 -0.02 7.75
C LEU A 72 -5.29 -1.33 8.50
N VAL A 73 -4.79 -2.46 8.00
CA VAL A 73 -4.89 -3.76 8.69
C VAL A 73 -4.22 -3.69 10.08
N ILE A 74 -3.00 -3.17 10.15
CA ILE A 74 -2.27 -3.00 11.42
C ILE A 74 -3.06 -2.12 12.40
N PHE A 75 -3.63 -1.02 11.93
CA PHE A 75 -4.42 -0.11 12.77
C PHE A 75 -5.73 -0.71 13.27
N VAL A 76 -6.42 -1.51 12.44
CA VAL A 76 -7.65 -2.20 12.85
C VAL A 76 -7.38 -3.21 13.96
N ILE A 77 -6.31 -3.99 13.86
CA ILE A 77 -5.92 -4.96 14.90
C ILE A 77 -5.57 -4.24 16.21
N GLN A 78 -4.78 -3.18 16.09
CA GLN A 78 -4.43 -2.30 17.19
C GLN A 78 -5.67 -1.67 17.84
N PHE A 79 -6.70 -1.36 17.07
CA PHE A 79 -7.98 -0.85 17.57
C PHE A 79 -8.79 -1.91 18.35
N ILE A 80 -8.76 -3.17 17.92
CA ILE A 80 -9.45 -4.28 18.60
C ILE A 80 -8.79 -4.59 19.95
N ILE A 81 -7.45 -4.57 20.01
CA ILE A 81 -6.67 -4.92 21.22
C ILE A 81 -6.53 -3.71 22.18
N GLY A 82 -6.68 -2.49 21.67
CA GLY A 82 -6.42 -1.26 22.41
C GLY A 82 -7.51 -0.88 23.41
N ASP A 83 -7.09 -0.46 24.60
CA ASP A 83 -7.93 0.11 25.65
C ASP A 83 -8.70 1.37 25.16
N ASP A 84 -9.82 1.72 25.81
CA ASP A 84 -10.82 2.67 25.31
C ASP A 84 -10.26 4.08 25.03
N GLU A 85 -9.22 4.50 25.76
CA GLU A 85 -8.54 5.78 25.53
C GLU A 85 -7.76 5.80 24.19
N THR A 86 -7.17 4.66 23.82
CA THR A 86 -6.46 4.50 22.55
C THR A 86 -7.40 4.30 21.37
N LYS A 87 -8.64 3.84 21.60
CA LYS A 87 -9.65 3.64 20.55
C LYS A 87 -10.02 4.94 19.84
N GLN A 88 -10.19 6.04 20.56
CA GLN A 88 -10.50 7.33 19.92
C GLN A 88 -9.37 7.84 19.02
N ARG A 89 -8.10 7.75 19.48
CA ARG A 89 -6.94 8.15 18.67
C ARG A 89 -6.82 7.28 17.42
N ARG A 90 -7.02 5.97 17.56
CA ARG A 90 -6.94 5.01 16.44
C ARG A 90 -8.07 5.18 15.42
N LYS A 91 -9.29 5.57 15.84
CA LYS A 91 -10.36 5.97 14.91
C LYS A 91 -9.96 7.13 14.01
N LYS A 92 -9.33 8.17 14.58
CA LYS A 92 -8.82 9.31 13.79
C LYS A 92 -7.75 8.87 12.80
N THR A 93 -6.82 8.00 13.21
CA THR A 93 -5.78 7.47 12.31
C THR A 93 -6.35 6.67 11.13
N ILE A 94 -7.34 5.81 11.38
CA ILE A 94 -8.03 5.06 10.31
C ILE A 94 -8.72 6.05 9.36
N LEU A 95 -9.38 7.08 9.88
CA LEU A 95 -10.03 8.11 9.06
C LEU A 95 -9.03 8.91 8.21
N TYR A 96 -7.87 9.28 8.77
CA TYR A 96 -6.81 9.94 8.00
C TYR A 96 -6.21 9.04 6.93
N THR A 97 -6.11 7.73 7.20
CA THR A 97 -5.63 6.75 6.23
C THR A 97 -6.64 6.60 5.08
N LEU A 98 -7.94 6.53 5.38
CA LEU A 98 -8.99 6.54 4.37
C LEU A 98 -8.98 7.83 3.53
N GLY A 99 -8.78 8.98 4.17
CA GLY A 99 -8.62 10.26 3.48
C GLY A 99 -7.39 10.27 2.56
N GLY A 100 -6.26 9.75 3.02
CA GLY A 100 -5.04 9.60 2.21
C GLY A 100 -5.24 8.69 1.00
N VAL A 101 -5.93 7.55 1.17
CA VAL A 101 -6.27 6.64 0.07
C VAL A 101 -7.20 7.31 -0.94
N ALA A 102 -8.22 8.05 -0.48
CA ALA A 102 -9.11 8.79 -1.36
C ALA A 102 -8.34 9.81 -2.22
N LEU A 103 -7.36 10.49 -1.62
CA LEU A 103 -6.50 11.45 -2.32
C LEU A 103 -5.58 10.76 -3.34
N LEU A 104 -5.03 9.59 -3.01
CA LEU A 104 -4.24 8.78 -3.93
C LEU A 104 -5.05 8.32 -5.15
N ILE A 105 -6.34 8.01 -4.99
CA ILE A 105 -7.22 7.64 -6.11
C ILE A 105 -7.44 8.81 -7.08
N LEU A 106 -7.36 10.06 -6.61
CA LEU A 106 -7.55 11.25 -7.45
C LEU A 106 -6.33 11.60 -8.32
N VAL A 107 -5.14 11.06 -8.01
CA VAL A 107 -3.89 11.38 -8.73
C VAL A 107 -3.98 11.20 -10.26
N PRO A 108 -4.53 10.10 -10.82
CA PRO A 108 -4.68 9.93 -12.26
C PRO A 108 -5.60 10.98 -12.89
N SER A 109 -6.65 11.39 -12.16
CA SER A 109 -7.58 12.41 -12.62
C SER A 109 -6.89 13.76 -12.74
N ILE A 110 -6.04 14.11 -11.76
CA ILE A 110 -5.24 15.35 -11.78
C ILE A 110 -4.23 15.32 -12.93
N ILE A 111 -3.55 14.20 -13.16
CA ILE A 111 -2.56 14.07 -14.23
C ILE A 111 -3.21 14.23 -15.61
N ASN A 112 -4.35 13.57 -15.83
CA ASN A 112 -5.09 13.74 -17.08
C ASN A 112 -5.53 15.20 -17.27
N PHE A 113 -6.03 15.85 -16.23
CA PHE A 113 -6.43 17.26 -16.27
C PHE A 113 -5.26 18.20 -16.64
N VAL A 114 -4.08 17.99 -16.06
CA VAL A 114 -2.88 18.79 -16.37
C VAL A 114 -2.42 18.56 -17.81
N ILE A 115 -2.43 17.32 -18.31
CA ILE A 115 -2.07 17.02 -19.71
C ILE A 115 -3.06 17.69 -20.67
N ASP A 116 -4.35 17.62 -20.39
CA ASP A 116 -5.39 18.24 -21.23
C ASP A 116 -5.30 19.78 -21.23
N THR A 117 -4.87 20.38 -20.12
CA THR A 117 -4.69 21.84 -20.02
C THR A 117 -3.43 22.35 -20.75
N LEU A 118 -2.41 21.50 -20.89
CA LEU A 118 -1.13 21.84 -21.53
C LEU A 118 -1.10 21.57 -23.05
N LYS A 119 -2.14 20.95 -23.59
CA LYS A 119 -2.37 20.79 -25.03
C LYS A 119 -3.01 22.03 -25.63
#